data_AF-A0A6L7YHG2-F1
#
_entry.id   AF-A0A6L7YHG2-F1
#
_cell.length_a   1.000
_cell.length_b   1.000
_cell.length_c   1.000
_cell.angle_alpha   90.00
_cell.angle_beta   90.00
_cell.angle_gamma   90.00
#
_symmetry.space_group_name_H-M   'P 1'
#
loop_
_entity.id
_entity.type
_entity.pdbx_description
1 polymer ?
#
loop_
_entity_poly.entity_id
_entity_poly.type
_entity_poly.pdbx_seq_one_letter_code
_entity_poly.pdbx_strand_id
1 'polypeptide(L)'
;MSRGTIVVPETDFPPGVALMPEDFAERLAAVKERTGLPWERMAVSMGVDPRQLWRWRHGASPGGGAMLALVRLATRVPEGLACLLDEDVVVVRPERRR
;
A
#
# COMPACT_ATOMS: atom_id res chain seq x y z
N MET A 1 -23.51 -3.63 -30.11
CA MET A 1 -22.38 -3.45 -29.17
C MET A 1 -22.93 -2.81 -27.91
N SER A 2 -23.15 -3.57 -26.84
CA SER A 2 -23.70 -3.03 -25.58
C SER A 2 -22.56 -2.48 -24.72
N ARG A 3 -22.65 -1.19 -24.36
CA ARG A 3 -21.75 -0.54 -23.41
C ARG A 3 -22.11 -1.05 -22.01
N GLY A 4 -21.20 -1.79 -21.37
CA GLY A 4 -21.34 -2.13 -19.95
C GLY A 4 -21.18 -0.86 -19.12
N THR A 5 -22.20 -0.53 -18.34
CA THR A 5 -22.14 0.57 -17.36
C THR A 5 -21.27 0.13 -16.19
N ILE A 6 -20.16 0.82 -15.96
CA ILE A 6 -19.38 0.67 -14.73
C ILE A 6 -20.13 1.46 -13.65
N VAL A 7 -20.73 0.76 -12.70
CA VAL A 7 -21.28 1.38 -11.48
C VAL A 7 -20.10 1.53 -10.52
N VAL A 8 -19.56 2.74 -10.43
CA VAL A 8 -18.61 3.09 -9.37
C VAL A 8 -19.44 3.46 -8.16
N PRO A 9 -19.35 2.74 -7.02
CA PRO A 9 -20.04 3.17 -5.81
C PRO A 9 -19.58 4.59 -5.45
N GLU A 10 -20.53 5.44 -5.08
CA GLU A 10 -20.27 6.78 -4.57
C GLU A 10 -19.36 6.64 -3.35
N THR A 11 -18.09 6.99 -3.50
CA THR A 11 -17.16 6.96 -2.40
C THR A 11 -17.20 8.31 -1.70
N ASP A 12 -17.59 8.32 -0.42
CA ASP A 12 -17.58 9.46 0.49
C ASP A 12 -16.13 9.89 0.85
N PHE A 13 -15.24 10.03 -0.14
CA PHE A 13 -13.90 10.58 0.05
C PHE A 13 -13.87 12.01 -0.47
N PRO A 14 -14.25 13.02 0.35
CA PRO A 14 -14.12 14.40 -0.06
C PRO A 14 -12.65 14.67 -0.42
N PRO A 15 -12.38 15.32 -1.56
CA PRO A 15 -11.01 15.65 -1.95
C PRO A 15 -10.36 16.49 -0.87
N GLY A 16 -9.18 16.06 -0.40
CA GLY A 16 -8.37 16.80 0.58
C GLY A 16 -8.21 16.13 1.94
N VAL A 17 -8.97 15.07 2.24
CA VAL A 17 -8.75 14.28 3.47
C VAL A 17 -8.18 12.91 3.11
N ALA A 18 -6.86 12.80 3.15
CA ALA A 18 -6.21 11.49 3.13
C ALA A 18 -6.34 10.88 4.53
N LEU A 19 -7.42 10.14 4.77
CA LEU A 19 -7.54 9.31 5.96
C LEU A 19 -6.61 8.12 5.81
N MET A 20 -5.54 8.11 6.59
CA MET A 20 -4.71 6.91 6.72
C MET A 20 -5.37 5.97 7.71
N PRO A 21 -5.46 4.65 7.41
CA PRO A 21 -5.75 3.63 8.40
C PRO A 21 -4.99 3.84 9.71
N GLU A 22 -5.67 3.65 10.84
CA GLU A 22 -5.10 3.80 12.18
C GLU A 22 -3.95 2.81 12.42
N ASP A 23 -4.02 1.65 11.77
CA ASP A 23 -3.04 0.56 11.78
C ASP A 23 -1.94 0.70 10.71
N PHE A 24 -1.84 1.86 10.03
CA PHE A 24 -0.85 2.05 8.95
C PHE A 24 0.59 1.73 9.37
N ALA A 25 0.98 2.06 10.60
CA ALA A 25 2.31 1.74 11.11
C ALA A 25 2.56 0.22 11.21
N GLU A 26 1.52 -0.55 11.55
CA GLU A 26 1.57 -2.02 11.62
C GLU A 26 1.66 -2.61 10.21
N ARG A 27 0.84 -2.11 9.28
CA ARG A 27 0.90 -2.49 7.85
C ARG A 27 2.27 -2.20 7.25
N LEU A 28 2.86 -1.04 7.55
CA LEU A 28 4.21 -0.68 7.14
C LEU A 28 5.26 -1.65 7.72
N ALA A 29 5.12 -2.03 8.98
CA ALA A 29 5.99 -3.03 9.61
C ALA A 29 5.86 -4.40 8.93
N ALA A 30 4.64 -4.82 8.58
CA ALA A 30 4.40 -6.06 7.85
C ALA A 30 5.08 -6.05 6.48
N VAL A 31 4.96 -4.95 5.71
CA VAL A 31 5.69 -4.78 4.44
C VAL A 31 7.20 -4.88 4.68
N LYS A 32 7.72 -4.20 5.70
CA LYS A 32 9.15 -4.26 6.05
C LYS A 32 9.63 -5.68 6.28
N GLU A 33 8.89 -6.50 7.04
CA GLU A 33 9.27 -7.90 7.27
C GLU A 33 9.34 -8.69 5.96
N ARG A 34 8.45 -8.44 5.00
CA ARG A 34 8.48 -9.07 3.68
C ARG A 34 9.68 -8.66 2.82
N THR A 35 10.21 -7.45 3.02
CA THR A 35 11.41 -7.01 2.31
C THR A 35 12.68 -7.71 2.78
N GLY A 36 12.72 -8.18 4.04
CA GLY A 36 13.95 -8.63 4.69
C GLY A 36 15.02 -7.54 4.86
N LEU A 37 14.68 -6.27 4.58
CA LEU A 37 15.61 -5.14 4.68
C LEU A 37 15.58 -4.53 6.09
N PRO A 38 16.72 -4.00 6.57
CA PRO A 38 16.70 -3.07 7.69
C PRO A 38 16.00 -1.77 7.26
N TRP A 39 15.43 -1.04 8.23
CA TRP A 39 14.65 0.17 7.98
C TRP A 39 15.39 1.23 7.15
N GLU A 40 16.68 1.39 7.39
CA GLU A 40 17.53 2.34 6.67
C GLU A 40 17.64 1.96 5.19
N ARG A 41 17.79 0.67 4.88
CA ARG A 41 17.84 0.19 3.49
C ARG A 41 16.48 0.28 2.82
N MET A 42 15.40 0.02 3.55
CA MET A 42 14.04 0.22 3.06
C MET A 42 13.80 1.69 2.68
N ALA A 43 14.24 2.64 3.52
CA ALA A 43 14.15 4.08 3.23
C ALA A 43 14.90 4.43 1.93
N VAL A 44 16.14 3.95 1.79
CA VAL A 44 16.95 4.12 0.57
C VAL A 44 16.24 3.53 -0.65
N SER A 45 15.67 2.33 -0.55
CA SER A 45 14.94 1.68 -1.66
C SER A 45 13.69 2.45 -2.10
N MET A 46 13.05 3.19 -1.19
CA MET A 46 11.91 4.07 -1.51
C MET A 46 12.36 5.47 -1.94
N GLY A 47 13.64 5.82 -1.81
CA GLY A 47 14.13 7.18 -2.05
C GLY A 47 13.59 8.20 -1.03
N VAL A 48 13.30 7.76 0.19
CA VAL A 48 12.79 8.62 1.28
C VAL A 48 13.83 8.79 2.37
N ASP A 49 13.74 9.90 3.09
CA ASP A 49 14.62 10.16 4.22
C ASP A 49 14.33 9.19 5.40
N PRO A 50 15.35 8.60 6.05
CA PRO A 50 15.13 7.70 7.20
C PRO A 50 14.30 8.31 8.34
N ARG A 51 14.39 9.63 8.56
CA ARG A 51 13.58 10.36 9.54
C ARG A 51 12.11 10.45 9.11
N GLN A 52 11.83 10.57 7.80
CA GLN A 52 10.46 10.49 7.30
C GLN A 52 9.88 9.10 7.57
N LEU A 53 10.63 8.05 7.25
CA LEU A 53 10.20 6.67 7.51
C LEU A 53 10.02 6.41 9.02
N TRP A 54 10.87 6.99 9.87
CA TRP A 54 10.69 6.95 11.33
C TRP A 54 9.38 7.60 11.75
N ARG A 55 9.01 8.76 11.21
CA ARG A 55 7.73 9.42 11.54
C ARG A 55 6.52 8.56 11.14
N TRP A 56 6.59 7.88 10.01
CA TRP A 56 5.52 6.99 9.55
C TRP A 56 5.26 5.83 10.52
N ARG A 57 6.34 5.26 11.04
CA ARG A 57 6.28 4.23 12.09
C ARG A 57 5.63 4.71 13.39
N HIS A 58 5.50 6.03 13.58
CA HIS A 58 4.89 6.67 14.75
C HIS A 58 3.60 7.43 14.39
N GLY A 59 2.95 7.06 13.28
CA GLY A 59 1.61 7.54 12.94
C GLY A 59 1.55 8.77 12.02
N ALA A 60 2.69 9.29 11.56
CA ALA A 60 2.64 10.36 10.57
C ALA A 60 2.30 9.83 9.17
N SER A 61 1.41 10.50 8.46
CA SER A 61 1.05 10.11 7.10
C SER A 61 2.17 10.41 6.09
N PRO A 62 2.45 9.52 5.12
CA PRO A 62 3.28 9.84 3.98
C PRO A 62 2.60 10.86 3.06
N GLY A 63 3.38 11.74 2.43
CA GLY A 63 2.89 12.51 1.29
C GLY A 63 2.65 11.61 0.07
N GLY A 64 1.85 12.05 -0.90
CA GLY A 64 1.43 11.22 -2.04
C GLY A 64 2.56 10.56 -2.83
N GLY A 65 3.65 11.28 -3.11
CA GLY A 65 4.82 10.71 -3.78
C GLY A 65 5.52 9.61 -2.97
N ALA A 66 5.55 9.78 -1.65
CA ALA A 66 6.16 8.82 -0.74
C ALA A 66 5.26 7.58 -0.54
N MET A 67 3.94 7.77 -0.55
CA MET A 67 2.97 6.68 -0.59
C MET A 67 3.11 5.86 -1.88
N LEU A 68 3.26 6.52 -3.04
CA LEU A 68 3.49 5.84 -4.31
C LEU A 68 4.80 5.02 -4.29
N ALA A 69 5.85 5.53 -3.65
CA ALA A 69 7.09 4.78 -3.48
C ALA A 69 6.90 3.53 -2.61
N LEU A 70 6.15 3.64 -1.51
CA LEU A 70 5.79 2.51 -0.66
C LEU A 70 4.96 1.46 -1.42
N VAL A 71 3.95 1.87 -2.19
CA VAL A 71 3.16 0.96 -3.04
C VAL A 71 4.06 0.25 -4.06
N ARG A 72 4.98 0.97 -4.71
CA ARG A 72 5.95 0.36 -5.66
C ARG A 72 6.90 -0.63 -5.00
N LEU A 73 7.27 -0.41 -3.74
CA LEU A 73 8.07 -1.36 -2.99
C LEU A 73 7.24 -2.60 -2.62
N ALA A 74 6.02 -2.39 -2.14
CA ALA A 74 5.10 -3.43 -1.72
C ALA A 74 4.73 -4.39 -2.88
N THR A 75 4.63 -3.90 -4.12
CA THR A 75 4.37 -4.73 -5.31
C THR A 75 5.55 -5.59 -5.75
N ARG A 76 6.76 -5.36 -5.20
CA ARG A 76 7.98 -6.12 -5.55
C ARG A 76 8.27 -7.28 -4.60
N VAL A 77 7.52 -7.40 -3.51
CA VAL A 77 7.73 -8.45 -2.51
C VAL A 77 6.48 -9.32 -2.40
N PRO A 78 6.62 -10.64 -2.16
CA PRO A 78 5.48 -11.52 -1.98
C PRO A 78 4.56 -10.98 -0.88
N GLU A 79 3.25 -10.93 -1.17
CA GLU A 79 2.19 -10.47 -0.25
C GLU A 79 2.33 -9.02 0.24
N GLY A 80 3.32 -8.24 -0.23
CA GLY A 80 3.59 -6.90 0.28
C GLY A 80 2.43 -5.93 0.07
N LEU A 81 1.79 -5.97 -1.10
CA LEU A 81 0.63 -5.12 -1.37
C LEU A 81 -0.58 -5.52 -0.49
N ALA A 82 -0.79 -6.82 -0.28
CA ALA A 82 -1.85 -7.30 0.62
C ALA A 82 -1.62 -6.81 2.06
N CYS A 83 -0.38 -6.89 2.56
CA CYS A 83 -0.01 -6.33 3.86
C CYS A 83 -0.29 -4.83 3.97
N LEU A 84 -0.07 -4.07 2.90
CA LEU A 84 -0.25 -2.62 2.91
C LEU A 84 -1.74 -2.20 2.85
N LEU A 85 -2.55 -2.93 2.08
CA LEU A 85 -3.94 -2.58 1.84
C LEU A 85 -4.92 -3.27 2.80
N ASP A 86 -4.47 -4.30 3.54
CA ASP A 86 -5.35 -5.17 4.34
C ASP A 86 -6.50 -5.73 3.50
N GLU A 87 -6.19 -6.00 2.23
CA GLU A 87 -7.08 -6.77 1.39
C GLU A 87 -6.80 -8.24 1.70
N ASP A 88 -7.82 -8.95 2.17
CA ASP A 88 -7.98 -10.37 1.86
C ASP A 88 -7.99 -10.48 0.33
N VAL A 89 -6.81 -10.49 -0.30
CA VAL A 89 -6.68 -10.58 -1.75
C VAL A 89 -7.15 -11.97 -2.15
N VAL A 90 -8.44 -12.08 -2.46
CA VAL A 90 -9.03 -13.27 -3.07
C VAL A 90 -8.41 -13.39 -4.46
N VAL A 91 -7.37 -14.22 -4.57
CA VAL A 91 -6.78 -14.59 -5.85
C VAL A 91 -7.81 -15.45 -6.59
N VAL A 92 -8.70 -14.80 -7.34
CA VAL A 92 -9.62 -15.49 -8.26
C VAL A 92 -8.76 -16.05 -9.40
N ARG A 93 -8.40 -17.33 -9.30
CA ARG A 93 -7.77 -18.05 -10.40
C ARG A 93 -8.76 -18.14 -11.56
N PRO A 94 -8.39 -17.75 -12.79
CA PRO A 94 -9.28 -17.96 -13.92
C PRO A 94 -9.53 -19.46 -14.08
N GLU A 95 -10.80 -19.86 -14.05
CA GLU A 95 -11.21 -21.22 -14.41
C GLU A 95 -10.65 -21.51 -15.81
N ARG A 96 -9.73 -22.47 -15.90
CA ARG A 96 -9.36 -23.04 -17.18
C ARG A 96 -10.59 -23.77 -17.71
N ARG A 97 -11.36 -23.11 -18.58
CA ARG A 97 -12.36 -23.79 -19.41
C ARG A 97 -11.63 -24.89 -20.18
N ARG A 98 -12.01 -26.13 -19.88
CA ARG A 98 -11.63 -27.33 -20.65
C ARG A 98 -12.45 -27.40 -21.93
#